data_AF-A0A150GLS0-F1
#
_entry.id   AF-A0A150GLS0-F1
#
_cell.length_a   1.000
_cell.length_b   1.000
_cell.length_c   1.000
_cell.angle_alpha   90.00
_cell.angle_beta   90.00
_cell.angle_gamma   90.00
#
_symmetry.space_group_name_H-M   'P 1'
#
loop_
_entity.id
_entity.type
_entity.pdbx_description
1 polymer ?
#
loop_
_entity_poly.entity_id
_entity_poly.type
_entity_poly.pdbx_seq_one_letter_code
_entity_poly.pdbx_strand_id
1 'polypeptide(L)'
;MDCPVGEVKISKLLREVPQKSQMRIMDELWKLKCQVAAKSDEVAAKTKQLYEIKLQLTLALSTAGVVNARSFLEYVVKQWEVELTGVSGNMKRLDVFKDGLRKRPELVECLRREVPTWAPPSMGKERTVENLATNIESIILDANNNIHTFNPKTGLALHKTVHTGPTVAALACLATSMGVLCHIVVKNLATNIESIILDANNNIHTFNPKTGLALHKTVHTGPTVAALACLATSMGVLCHIVVKEDTFISA
;
A
#
# COMPACT_ATOMS: atom_id res chain seq x y z
N MET A 1 -17.62 31.11 17.41
CA MET A 1 -18.09 29.86 18.05
C MET A 1 -19.02 29.21 17.06
N ASP A 2 -18.48 28.32 16.22
CA ASP A 2 -19.28 27.65 15.19
C ASP A 2 -20.17 26.61 15.85
N CYS A 3 -21.46 26.82 15.73
CA CYS A 3 -22.49 25.93 16.25
C CYS A 3 -22.64 24.76 15.26
N PRO A 4 -22.32 23.51 15.62
CA PRO A 4 -22.46 22.39 14.72
C PRO A 4 -23.95 22.16 14.46
N VAL A 5 -24.31 22.05 13.18
CA VAL A 5 -25.67 21.96 12.60
C VAL A 5 -26.62 20.98 13.34
N GLY A 6 -26.10 20.00 14.07
CA GLY A 6 -26.86 19.07 14.91
C GLY A 6 -27.48 19.69 16.18
N GLU A 7 -26.80 20.63 16.85
CA GLU A 7 -27.28 21.26 18.09
C GLU A 7 -28.51 22.16 17.83
N VAL A 8 -28.59 22.75 16.62
CA VAL A 8 -29.73 23.56 16.17
C VAL A 8 -31.00 22.72 15.97
N LYS A 9 -30.87 21.47 15.49
CA LYS A 9 -32.02 20.56 15.35
C LYS A 9 -32.53 20.05 16.69
N ILE A 10 -31.62 19.69 17.60
CA ILE A 10 -31.97 19.21 18.94
C ILE A 10 -32.66 20.32 19.75
N SER A 11 -32.16 21.54 19.69
CA SER A 11 -32.76 22.70 20.35
C SER A 11 -34.12 23.12 19.76
N LYS A 12 -34.41 22.80 18.50
CA LYS A 12 -35.75 22.97 17.91
C LYS A 12 -36.73 21.93 18.44
N LEU A 13 -36.34 20.65 18.51
CA LEU A 13 -37.15 19.56 19.04
C LEU A 13 -37.42 19.71 20.55
N LEU A 14 -36.45 20.22 21.31
CA LEU A 14 -36.61 20.49 22.74
C LEU A 14 -37.69 21.53 23.05
N ARG A 15 -37.97 22.46 22.14
CA ARG A 15 -39.04 23.47 22.30
C ARG A 15 -40.44 22.86 22.23
N GLU A 16 -40.59 21.67 21.66
CA GLU A 16 -41.85 20.94 21.58
C GLU A 16 -42.13 20.12 22.86
N VAL A 17 -41.15 20.01 23.75
CA VAL A 17 -41.25 19.26 25.02
C VAL A 17 -41.67 20.20 26.16
N PRO A 18 -42.50 19.75 27.13
CA PRO A 18 -42.84 20.54 28.32
C PRO A 18 -41.60 21.03 29.08
N GLN A 19 -41.61 22.30 29.48
CA GLN A 19 -40.47 23.00 30.08
C GLN A 19 -39.90 22.30 31.33
N LYS A 20 -40.76 21.65 32.13
CA LYS A 20 -40.38 20.86 33.31
C LYS A 20 -39.55 19.62 32.97
N SER A 21 -39.70 19.07 31.78
CA SER A 21 -38.96 17.90 31.28
C SER A 21 -37.72 18.30 30.46
N GLN A 22 -37.70 19.49 29.87
CA GLN A 22 -36.57 20.00 29.08
C GLN A 22 -35.26 20.00 29.88
N MET A 23 -35.30 20.45 31.14
CA MET A 23 -34.10 20.52 31.98
C MET A 23 -33.50 19.14 32.26
N ARG A 24 -34.33 18.12 32.50
CA ARG A 24 -33.88 16.74 32.71
C ARG A 24 -33.31 16.14 31.42
N ILE A 25 -33.95 16.40 30.28
CA ILE A 25 -33.47 15.91 28.97
C ILE A 25 -32.13 16.57 28.61
N MET A 26 -31.95 17.85 28.90
CA MET A 26 -30.69 18.55 28.68
C MET A 26 -29.56 18.00 29.55
N ASP A 27 -29.84 17.69 30.82
CA ASP A 27 -28.86 17.04 31.71
C ASP A 27 -28.42 15.67 31.18
N GLU A 28 -29.37 14.83 30.75
CA GLU A 28 -29.04 13.53 30.16
C GLU A 28 -28.34 13.62 28.80
N LEU A 29 -28.72 14.58 27.94
CA LEU A 29 -28.02 14.86 26.68
C LEU A 29 -26.59 15.32 26.93
N TRP A 30 -26.37 16.14 27.96
CA TRP A 30 -25.04 16.58 28.34
C TRP A 30 -24.18 15.42 28.84
N LYS A 31 -24.73 14.56 29.71
CA LYS A 31 -24.05 13.34 30.15
C LYS A 31 -23.67 12.44 28.98
N LEU A 32 -24.58 12.22 28.03
CA LEU A 32 -24.31 11.44 26.81
C LEU A 32 -23.21 12.08 25.97
N LYS A 33 -23.23 13.41 25.78
CA LYS A 33 -22.18 14.14 25.05
C LYS A 33 -20.81 13.95 25.71
N CYS A 34 -20.73 14.05 27.04
CA CYS A 34 -19.51 13.78 27.78
C CYS A 34 -19.04 12.32 27.64
N GLN A 35 -19.95 11.35 27.67
CA GLN A 35 -19.61 9.93 27.47
C GLN A 35 -19.08 9.65 26.06
N VAL A 36 -19.69 10.24 25.03
CA VAL A 36 -19.23 10.12 23.64
C VAL A 36 -17.84 10.73 23.48
N ALA A 37 -17.59 11.90 24.07
CA ALA A 37 -16.26 12.52 24.04
C ALA A 37 -15.21 11.61 24.72
N ALA A 38 -15.49 11.12 25.91
CA ALA A 38 -14.57 10.21 26.63
C ALA A 38 -14.30 8.91 25.85
N LYS A 39 -15.32 8.35 25.19
CA LYS A 39 -15.15 7.18 24.33
C LYS A 39 -14.35 7.49 23.06
N SER A 40 -14.52 8.68 22.49
CA SER A 40 -13.71 9.15 21.37
C SER A 40 -12.23 9.24 21.76
N ASP A 41 -11.93 9.79 22.93
CA ASP A 41 -10.56 9.87 23.45
C ASP A 41 -9.96 8.48 23.72
N GLU A 42 -10.75 7.55 24.28
CA GLU A 42 -10.35 6.16 24.50
C GLU A 42 -10.01 5.45 23.18
N VAL A 43 -10.83 5.64 22.14
CA VAL A 43 -10.58 5.09 20.80
C VAL A 43 -9.30 5.70 20.22
N ALA A 44 -9.11 7.01 20.28
CA ALA A 44 -7.91 7.66 19.78
C ALA A 44 -6.63 7.14 20.46
N ALA A 45 -6.67 6.95 21.78
CA ALA A 45 -5.55 6.37 22.54
C ALA A 45 -5.24 4.93 22.10
N LYS A 46 -6.28 4.08 21.96
CA LYS A 46 -6.11 2.69 21.49
C LYS A 46 -5.61 2.63 20.06
N THR A 47 -6.05 3.53 19.18
CA THR A 47 -5.55 3.61 17.80
C THR A 47 -4.06 3.94 17.77
N LYS A 48 -3.60 4.87 18.61
CA LYS A 48 -2.16 5.19 18.72
C LYS A 48 -1.35 4.00 19.24
N GLN A 49 -1.84 3.31 20.27
CA GLN A 49 -1.19 2.10 20.80
C GLN A 49 -1.13 0.98 19.76
N LEU A 50 -2.22 0.73 19.03
CA LEU A 50 -2.26 -0.26 17.96
C LEU A 50 -1.24 0.06 16.87
N TYR A 51 -1.12 1.33 16.48
CA TYR A 51 -0.13 1.74 15.49
C TYR A 51 1.31 1.46 15.95
N GLU A 52 1.64 1.78 17.21
CA GLU A 52 2.96 1.50 17.79
C GLU A 52 3.25 0.00 17.80
N ILE A 53 2.28 -0.83 18.22
CA ILE A 53 2.42 -2.30 18.21
C ILE A 53 2.68 -2.81 16.78
N LYS A 54 1.98 -2.28 15.78
CA LYS A 54 2.21 -2.64 14.37
C LYS A 54 3.60 -2.23 13.87
N LEU A 55 4.13 -1.09 14.33
CA LEU A 55 5.48 -0.65 14.01
C LEU A 55 6.53 -1.59 14.62
N GLN A 56 6.36 -1.98 15.89
CA GLN A 56 7.23 -2.95 16.56
C GLN A 56 7.20 -4.31 15.88
N LEU A 57 6.02 -4.80 15.47
CA LEU A 57 5.90 -6.01 14.67
C LEU A 57 6.65 -5.90 13.35
N THR A 58 6.52 -4.77 12.65
CA THR A 58 7.19 -4.53 11.38
C THR A 58 8.72 -4.56 11.54
N LEU A 59 9.24 -3.95 12.61
CA LEU A 59 10.65 -4.01 12.96
C LEU A 59 11.11 -5.44 13.25
N ALA A 60 10.36 -6.19 14.07
CA ALA A 60 10.67 -7.57 14.40
C ALA A 60 10.73 -8.47 13.15
N LEU A 61 9.80 -8.30 12.20
CA LEU A 61 9.82 -9.01 10.93
C LEU A 61 11.07 -8.69 10.10
N SER A 62 11.47 -7.41 10.03
CA SER A 62 12.70 -7.02 9.35
C SER A 62 13.93 -7.68 9.98
N THR A 63 14.01 -7.71 11.31
CA THR A 63 15.10 -8.41 12.03
C THR A 63 15.07 -9.92 11.83
N ALA A 64 13.90 -10.50 11.56
CA ALA A 64 13.73 -11.91 11.21
C ALA A 64 14.08 -12.22 9.74
N GLY A 65 14.54 -11.23 8.97
CA GLY A 65 14.97 -11.40 7.58
C GLY A 65 13.88 -11.14 6.53
N VAL A 66 12.74 -10.57 6.90
CA VAL A 66 11.72 -10.16 5.94
C VAL A 66 12.17 -8.88 5.22
N VAL A 67 12.42 -8.98 3.92
CA VAL A 67 12.97 -7.90 3.08
C VAL A 67 12.10 -7.59 1.85
N ASN A 68 11.17 -8.48 1.50
CA ASN A 68 10.26 -8.34 0.37
C ASN A 68 9.01 -9.23 0.53
N ALA A 69 8.08 -9.19 -0.41
CA ALA A 69 6.85 -10.00 -0.35
C ALA A 69 7.13 -11.50 -0.29
N ARG A 70 8.17 -11.99 -0.99
CA ARG A 70 8.54 -13.40 -0.96
C ARG A 70 8.94 -13.86 0.44
N SER A 71 9.93 -13.18 1.04
CA SER A 71 10.39 -13.48 2.41
C SER A 71 9.30 -13.23 3.46
N PHE A 72 8.38 -12.29 3.22
CA PHE A 72 7.19 -12.12 4.05
C PHE A 72 6.28 -13.36 4.00
N LEU A 73 5.98 -13.88 2.81
CA LEU A 73 5.15 -15.08 2.68
C LEU A 73 5.85 -16.33 3.22
N GLU A 74 7.17 -16.45 3.05
CA GLU A 74 7.98 -17.51 3.68
C GLU A 74 7.88 -17.44 5.22
N TYR A 75 7.91 -16.23 5.79
CA TYR A 75 7.65 -16.02 7.21
C TYR A 75 6.23 -16.43 7.62
N VAL A 76 5.21 -16.07 6.83
CA VAL A 76 3.82 -16.45 7.08
C VAL A 76 3.67 -17.97 7.15
N VAL A 77 4.26 -18.69 6.19
CA VAL A 77 4.25 -20.17 6.18
C VAL A 77 4.87 -20.71 7.46
N LYS A 78 6.06 -20.24 7.83
CA LYS A 78 6.74 -20.69 9.05
C LYS A 78 5.89 -20.45 10.30
N GLN A 79 5.28 -19.27 10.41
CA GLN A 79 4.46 -18.91 11.55
C GLN A 79 3.18 -19.77 11.63
N TRP A 80 2.47 -19.96 10.51
CA TRP A 80 1.26 -20.76 10.47
C TRP A 80 1.54 -22.24 10.74
N GLU A 81 2.67 -22.76 10.27
CA GLU A 81 3.10 -24.14 10.56
C GLU A 81 3.33 -24.37 12.05
N VAL A 82 4.02 -23.43 12.71
CA VAL A 82 4.24 -23.47 14.17
C VAL A 82 2.92 -23.40 14.94
N GLU A 83 1.97 -22.56 14.51
CA GLU A 83 0.64 -22.48 15.12
C GLU A 83 -0.23 -23.74 14.88
N LEU A 84 0.08 -24.52 13.84
CA LEU A 84 -0.64 -25.75 13.53
C LEU A 84 -0.05 -26.96 14.26
N THR A 85 1.28 -27.04 14.36
CA THR A 85 1.98 -28.26 14.79
C THR A 85 2.86 -28.09 16.02
N GLY A 86 3.11 -26.86 16.47
CA GLY A 86 4.07 -26.53 17.53
C GLY A 86 5.53 -26.53 17.09
N VAL A 87 5.84 -26.99 15.88
CA VAL A 87 7.21 -27.05 15.31
C VAL A 87 7.20 -26.55 13.86
N SER A 88 8.38 -26.32 13.25
CA SER A 88 8.48 -25.95 11.83
C SER A 88 9.31 -26.97 11.05
N GLY A 89 9.00 -27.15 9.76
CA GLY A 89 9.75 -27.98 8.81
C GLY A 89 9.14 -29.36 8.52
N ASN A 90 7.90 -29.62 8.94
CA ASN A 90 7.25 -30.94 8.84
C ASN A 90 6.04 -30.97 7.90
N MET A 91 5.56 -29.81 7.44
CA MET A 91 4.40 -29.72 6.55
C MET A 91 4.78 -29.24 5.15
N LYS A 92 4.06 -29.73 4.14
CA LYS A 92 4.12 -29.12 2.81
C LYS A 92 3.51 -27.73 2.89
N ARG A 93 4.15 -26.76 2.24
CA ARG A 93 3.72 -25.36 2.21
C ARG A 93 2.25 -25.19 1.80
N LEU A 94 1.81 -25.90 0.77
CA LEU A 94 0.42 -25.86 0.33
C LEU A 94 -0.57 -26.30 1.43
N ASP A 95 -0.21 -27.32 2.20
CA ASP A 95 -1.04 -27.82 3.31
C ASP A 95 -1.10 -26.80 4.45
N VAL A 96 0.04 -26.14 4.75
CA VAL A 96 0.09 -25.01 5.70
C VAL A 96 -0.85 -23.89 5.27
N PHE A 97 -0.89 -23.54 3.98
CA PHE A 97 -1.83 -22.52 3.49
C PHE A 97 -3.28 -22.96 3.61
N LYS A 98 -3.60 -24.20 3.23
CA LYS A 98 -4.97 -24.73 3.36
C LYS A 98 -5.45 -24.67 4.81
N ASP A 99 -4.68 -25.23 5.73
CA ASP A 99 -5.04 -25.26 7.16
C ASP A 99 -5.03 -23.87 7.79
N GLY A 100 -4.05 -23.03 7.42
CA GLY A 100 -3.95 -21.66 7.89
C GLY A 100 -5.12 -20.79 7.46
N LEU A 101 -5.61 -20.97 6.22
CA LEU A 101 -6.83 -20.31 5.71
C LEU A 101 -8.10 -20.83 6.42
N ARG A 102 -8.21 -22.13 6.71
CA ARG A 102 -9.34 -22.68 7.48
C ARG A 102 -9.44 -22.06 8.88
N LYS A 103 -8.30 -21.77 9.51
CA LYS A 103 -8.24 -21.08 10.81
C LYS A 103 -8.50 -19.56 10.73
N ARG A 104 -8.59 -18.97 9.52
CA ARG A 104 -8.66 -17.51 9.31
C ARG A 104 -9.80 -17.12 8.37
N PRO A 105 -11.06 -17.23 8.81
CA PRO A 105 -12.21 -16.90 7.96
C PRO A 105 -12.20 -15.45 7.47
N GLU A 106 -11.76 -14.49 8.30
CA GLU A 106 -11.67 -13.07 7.91
C GLU A 106 -10.68 -12.84 6.74
N LEU A 107 -9.58 -13.58 6.70
CA LEU A 107 -8.64 -13.55 5.58
C LEU A 107 -9.29 -14.12 4.31
N VAL A 108 -10.01 -15.23 4.42
CA VAL A 108 -10.75 -15.82 3.29
C VAL A 108 -11.79 -14.84 2.76
N GLU A 109 -12.51 -14.14 3.64
CA GLU A 109 -13.48 -13.10 3.26
C GLU A 109 -12.80 -11.92 2.55
N CYS A 110 -11.66 -11.44 3.05
CA CYS A 110 -10.86 -10.42 2.38
C CYS A 110 -10.47 -10.87 0.97
N LEU A 111 -9.91 -12.07 0.83
CA LEU A 111 -9.46 -12.60 -0.46
C LEU A 111 -10.61 -12.78 -1.46
N ARG A 112 -11.78 -13.24 -1.01
CA ARG A 112 -12.98 -13.36 -1.87
C ARG A 112 -13.49 -12.01 -2.35
N ARG A 113 -13.42 -10.98 -1.50
CA ARG A 113 -13.88 -9.63 -1.82
C ARG A 113 -12.91 -8.90 -2.75
N GLU A 114 -11.62 -8.96 -2.44
CA GLU A 114 -10.59 -8.20 -3.16
C GLU A 114 -10.07 -8.94 -4.40
N VAL A 115 -10.19 -10.28 -4.44
CA VAL A 115 -9.70 -11.13 -5.54
C VAL A 115 -10.76 -12.14 -5.99
N PRO A 116 -11.92 -11.68 -6.49
CA PRO A 116 -13.03 -12.57 -6.87
C PRO A 116 -12.67 -13.55 -7.99
N THR A 117 -11.62 -13.26 -8.78
CA THR A 117 -11.09 -14.15 -9.82
C THR A 117 -10.49 -15.43 -9.27
N TRP A 118 -10.05 -15.47 -8.00
CA TRP A 118 -9.50 -16.68 -7.39
C TRP A 118 -10.57 -17.54 -6.72
N ALA A 119 -11.64 -16.91 -6.25
CA ALA A 119 -12.73 -17.57 -5.55
C ALA A 119 -14.08 -16.94 -5.93
N PRO A 120 -14.68 -17.35 -7.06
CA PRO A 120 -15.98 -16.87 -7.51
C PRO A 120 -17.07 -17.10 -6.44
N PRO A 121 -18.11 -16.26 -6.38
CA PRO A 121 -19.17 -16.38 -5.37
C PRO A 121 -19.84 -17.76 -5.32
N SER A 122 -20.00 -18.41 -6.47
CA SER A 122 -20.61 -19.73 -6.62
C SER A 122 -19.72 -20.89 -6.16
N MET A 123 -18.46 -20.63 -5.79
CA MET A 123 -17.52 -21.67 -5.38
C MET A 123 -17.81 -22.15 -3.96
N GLY A 124 -17.90 -23.48 -3.80
CA GLY A 124 -18.04 -24.14 -2.50
C GLY A 124 -16.88 -23.85 -1.55
N LYS A 125 -17.12 -24.00 -0.24
CA LYS A 125 -16.18 -23.61 0.83
C LYS A 125 -14.81 -24.29 0.72
N GLU A 126 -14.79 -25.61 0.55
CA GLU A 126 -13.52 -26.36 0.50
C GLU A 126 -12.70 -26.00 -0.74
N ARG A 127 -13.36 -26.00 -1.91
CA ARG A 127 -12.74 -25.61 -3.18
C ARG A 127 -12.23 -24.16 -3.17
N THR A 128 -12.89 -23.28 -2.42
CA THR A 128 -12.43 -21.91 -2.19
C THR A 128 -11.08 -21.91 -1.48
N VAL A 129 -10.94 -22.65 -0.38
CA VAL A 129 -9.69 -22.74 0.37
C VAL A 129 -8.57 -23.32 -0.49
N GLU A 130 -8.86 -24.38 -1.24
CA GLU A 130 -7.89 -25.01 -2.15
C GLU A 130 -7.37 -24.04 -3.21
N ASN A 131 -8.27 -23.32 -3.87
CA ASN A 131 -7.91 -22.35 -4.90
C ASN A 131 -7.12 -21.17 -4.33
N LEU A 132 -7.55 -20.62 -3.20
CA LEU A 132 -6.83 -19.53 -2.54
C LEU A 132 -5.43 -19.96 -2.13
N ALA A 133 -5.27 -21.13 -1.52
CA ALA A 133 -3.98 -21.66 -1.11
C ALA A 133 -3.03 -21.85 -2.31
N THR A 134 -3.52 -22.41 -3.41
CA THR A 134 -2.75 -22.64 -4.65
C THR A 134 -2.28 -21.32 -5.28
N ASN A 135 -3.14 -20.30 -5.30
CA ASN A 135 -2.77 -18.99 -5.84
C ASN A 135 -1.76 -18.25 -4.95
N ILE A 136 -1.90 -18.34 -3.62
CA ILE A 136 -0.92 -17.76 -2.68
C ILE A 136 0.44 -18.45 -2.81
N GLU A 137 0.46 -19.78 -2.92
CA GLU A 137 1.71 -20.51 -3.16
C GLU A 137 2.37 -20.08 -4.48
N SER A 138 1.58 -19.85 -5.52
CA SER A 138 2.07 -19.35 -6.82
C SER A 138 2.74 -17.97 -6.69
N ILE A 139 2.27 -17.09 -5.79
CA ILE A 139 2.95 -15.81 -5.52
C ILE A 139 4.38 -16.07 -4.99
N ILE A 140 4.58 -16.99 -4.04
CA ILE A 140 5.93 -17.25 -3.52
C ILE A 140 6.89 -17.69 -4.62
N LEU A 141 6.39 -18.47 -5.57
CA LEU A 141 7.19 -19.02 -6.67
C LEU A 141 7.53 -17.99 -7.74
N ASP A 142 6.81 -16.88 -7.82
CA ASP A 142 7.09 -15.81 -8.77
C ASP A 142 8.26 -14.91 -8.29
N ALA A 143 9.36 -14.95 -9.04
CA ALA A 143 10.58 -14.19 -8.76
C ALA A 143 10.37 -12.66 -8.77
N ASN A 144 9.33 -12.16 -9.46
CA ASN A 144 9.00 -10.73 -9.47
C ASN A 144 8.47 -10.22 -8.13
N ASN A 145 8.13 -11.11 -7.18
CA ASN A 145 7.74 -10.67 -5.83
C ASN A 145 8.90 -10.12 -4.98
N ASN A 146 10.12 -10.11 -5.51
CA ASN A 146 11.22 -9.33 -4.95
C ASN A 146 11.03 -7.81 -5.16
N ILE A 147 10.14 -7.40 -6.06
CA ILE A 147 9.85 -5.98 -6.38
C ILE A 147 9.00 -5.34 -5.27
N HIS A 148 8.16 -6.13 -4.61
CA HIS A 148 7.43 -5.70 -3.42
C HIS A 148 8.38 -5.67 -2.23
N THR A 149 8.85 -4.49 -1.84
CA THR A 149 9.88 -4.34 -0.81
C THR A 149 9.28 -4.31 0.60
N PHE A 150 10.10 -4.64 1.60
CA PHE A 150 9.73 -4.52 3.01
C PHE A 150 10.63 -3.48 3.69
N ASN A 151 10.03 -2.53 4.39
CA ASN A 151 10.74 -1.50 5.11
C ASN A 151 10.35 -1.53 6.60
N PRO A 152 11.30 -1.52 7.54
CA PRO A 152 11.01 -1.62 8.97
C PRO A 152 10.15 -0.47 9.52
N LYS A 153 10.08 0.68 8.84
CA LYS A 153 9.29 1.85 9.24
C LYS A 153 7.90 1.90 8.60
N THR A 154 7.74 1.33 7.42
CA THR A 154 6.50 1.48 6.62
C THR A 154 5.84 0.15 6.23
N GLY A 155 6.47 -0.97 6.58
CA GLY A 155 6.00 -2.32 6.27
C GLY A 155 6.15 -2.69 4.80
N LEU A 156 5.19 -3.49 4.32
CA LEU A 156 5.21 -4.05 2.97
C LEU A 156 4.75 -2.99 1.94
N ALA A 157 5.62 -2.68 0.99
CA ALA A 157 5.36 -1.76 -0.11
C ALA A 157 4.92 -2.53 -1.37
N LEU A 158 3.67 -2.32 -1.80
CA LEU A 158 3.07 -3.09 -2.89
C LEU A 158 2.96 -2.28 -4.18
N HIS A 159 3.82 -2.55 -5.16
CA HIS A 159 3.87 -1.88 -6.46
C HIS A 159 2.76 -2.35 -7.41
N LYS A 160 1.69 -1.56 -7.53
CA LYS A 160 0.50 -1.89 -8.35
C LYS A 160 0.78 -1.94 -9.85
N THR A 161 1.78 -1.21 -10.34
CA THR A 161 2.08 -1.09 -11.77
C THR A 161 3.00 -2.19 -12.30
N VAL A 162 3.53 -3.03 -11.42
CA VAL A 162 4.57 -4.02 -11.77
C VAL A 162 4.09 -5.46 -11.61
N HIS A 163 3.07 -5.69 -10.78
CA HIS A 163 2.40 -6.98 -10.65
C HIS A 163 0.92 -6.88 -11.01
N THR A 164 0.31 -8.03 -11.27
CA THR A 164 -1.14 -8.17 -11.44
C THR A 164 -1.91 -7.62 -10.22
N GLY A 165 -3.05 -6.99 -10.48
CA GLY A 165 -3.96 -6.50 -9.43
C GLY A 165 -4.33 -7.57 -8.38
N PRO A 166 -4.68 -8.81 -8.77
CA PRO A 166 -4.91 -9.93 -7.87
C PRO A 166 -3.78 -10.20 -6.85
N THR A 167 -2.52 -10.20 -7.29
CA THR A 167 -1.39 -10.46 -6.37
C THR A 167 -1.24 -9.35 -5.35
N VAL A 168 -1.33 -8.09 -5.79
CA VAL A 168 -1.22 -6.93 -4.89
C VAL A 168 -2.34 -6.93 -3.86
N ALA A 169 -3.57 -7.22 -4.27
CA ALA A 169 -4.72 -7.33 -3.38
C ALA A 169 -4.56 -8.50 -2.39
N ALA A 170 -4.11 -9.67 -2.84
CA ALA A 170 -3.89 -10.83 -1.98
C ALA A 170 -2.81 -10.58 -0.92
N LEU A 171 -1.68 -9.96 -1.32
CA LEU A 171 -0.61 -9.58 -0.40
C LEU A 171 -1.09 -8.56 0.64
N ALA A 172 -1.95 -7.61 0.26
CA ALA A 172 -2.54 -6.66 1.20
C ALA A 172 -3.46 -7.34 2.22
N CYS A 173 -4.30 -8.29 1.78
CA CYS A 173 -5.12 -9.10 2.68
C CYS A 173 -4.27 -9.92 3.67
N LEU A 174 -3.19 -10.56 3.18
CA LEU A 174 -2.26 -11.33 4.02
C LEU A 174 -1.54 -10.44 5.04
N ALA A 175 -1.00 -9.29 4.61
CA ALA A 175 -0.36 -8.34 5.52
C ALA A 175 -1.33 -7.87 6.61
N THR A 176 -2.57 -7.53 6.22
CA THR A 176 -3.63 -7.11 7.15
C THR A 176 -3.96 -8.21 8.15
N SER A 177 -4.12 -9.46 7.69
CA SER A 177 -4.41 -10.61 8.56
C SER A 177 -3.28 -10.91 9.55
N MET A 178 -2.04 -10.56 9.20
CA MET A 178 -0.88 -10.71 10.08
C MET A 178 -0.63 -9.47 10.95
N GLY A 179 -1.47 -8.43 10.86
CA GLY A 179 -1.29 -7.18 11.59
C GLY A 179 -0.13 -6.31 11.08
N VAL A 180 0.43 -6.63 9.91
CA VAL A 180 1.58 -5.94 9.33
C VAL A 180 1.11 -4.70 8.58
N LEU A 181 1.89 -3.61 8.67
CA LEU A 181 1.63 -2.41 7.88
C LEU A 181 1.87 -2.71 6.40
N CYS A 182 0.97 -2.24 5.54
CA CYS A 182 1.15 -2.30 4.10
C CYS A 182 0.64 -1.02 3.43
N HIS A 183 1.28 -0.61 2.34
CA HIS A 183 0.81 0.49 1.51
C HIS A 183 0.98 0.14 0.03
N ILE A 184 0.01 0.55 -0.79
CA ILE A 184 0.03 0.31 -2.22
C ILE A 184 0.72 1.49 -2.90
N VAL A 185 1.87 1.22 -3.51
CA VAL A 185 2.62 2.20 -4.31
C VAL A 185 1.98 2.25 -5.69
N VAL A 186 1.30 3.37 -5.97
CA VAL A 186 0.83 3.71 -7.30
C VAL A 186 1.86 4.64 -7.91
N LYS A 187 2.60 4.19 -8.93
CA LYS A 187 3.44 5.09 -9.72
C LYS A 187 2.53 6.09 -10.44
N ASN A 188 2.41 7.31 -9.91
CA ASN A 188 2.06 8.45 -10.75
C ASN A 188 3.24 8.68 -11.70
N LEU A 189 2.95 8.92 -12.98
CA LEU A 189 3.93 9.23 -14.03
C LEU A 189 4.99 10.28 -13.60
N ALA A 190 4.66 11.13 -12.62
CA ALA A 190 5.55 12.12 -12.02
C ALA A 190 6.81 11.54 -11.34
N THR A 191 6.79 10.29 -10.87
CA THR A 191 7.92 9.68 -10.12
C THR A 191 8.99 9.04 -11.00
N ASN A 192 8.78 8.94 -12.32
CA ASN A 192 9.86 8.58 -13.26
C ASN A 192 10.82 9.75 -13.52
N ILE A 193 10.51 10.97 -13.07
CA ILE A 193 11.41 12.13 -13.25
C ILE A 193 12.68 11.96 -12.42
N GLU A 194 12.60 11.45 -11.18
CA GLU A 194 13.80 11.22 -10.35
C GLU A 194 14.72 10.12 -10.91
N SER A 195 14.16 9.04 -11.45
CA SER A 195 14.98 8.00 -12.12
C SER A 195 15.59 8.50 -13.43
N ILE A 196 14.87 9.34 -14.19
CA ILE A 196 15.40 9.98 -15.41
C ILE A 196 16.49 11.00 -15.07
N ILE A 197 16.36 11.74 -13.95
CA ILE A 197 17.38 12.68 -13.46
C ILE A 197 18.65 11.93 -12.99
N LEU A 198 18.50 10.78 -12.33
CA LEU A 198 19.65 9.95 -11.93
C LEU A 198 20.41 9.37 -13.13
N ASP A 199 19.71 9.00 -14.20
CA ASP A 199 20.35 8.56 -15.46
C ASP A 199 20.98 9.73 -16.25
N ALA A 200 20.51 10.97 -16.07
CA ALA A 200 21.06 12.17 -16.70
C ALA A 200 22.31 12.74 -15.99
N ASN A 201 22.68 12.21 -14.82
CA ASN A 201 23.89 12.59 -14.08
C ASN A 201 25.20 12.03 -14.68
N ASN A 202 25.14 11.29 -15.79
CA ASN A 202 26.30 11.09 -16.64
C ASN A 202 26.46 12.34 -17.52
N ASN A 203 27.48 13.16 -17.22
CA ASN A 203 27.89 14.48 -17.79
C ASN A 203 27.89 14.62 -19.34
N ILE A 204 26.81 14.28 -20.02
CA ILE A 204 26.71 14.19 -21.48
C ILE A 204 25.63 15.14 -22.03
N HIS A 205 24.77 15.68 -21.16
CA HIS A 205 23.81 16.72 -21.53
C HIS A 205 24.34 18.09 -21.15
N THR A 206 24.30 19.01 -22.10
CA THR A 206 24.79 20.38 -21.89
C THR A 206 23.60 21.33 -21.92
N PHE A 207 23.41 22.12 -20.85
CA PHE A 207 22.44 23.20 -20.82
C PHE A 207 23.15 24.53 -21.14
N ASN A 208 22.71 25.21 -22.19
CA ASN A 208 23.22 26.52 -22.56
C ASN A 208 22.12 27.57 -22.38
N PRO A 209 22.33 28.64 -21.59
CA PRO A 209 21.32 29.67 -21.36
C PRO A 209 20.80 30.37 -22.62
N LYS A 210 21.57 30.38 -23.72
CA LYS A 210 21.18 31.00 -24.99
C LYS A 210 20.48 30.04 -25.96
N THR A 211 20.74 28.74 -25.87
CA THR A 211 20.26 27.75 -26.87
C THR A 211 19.42 26.62 -26.26
N GLY A 212 19.20 26.61 -24.95
CA GLY A 212 18.36 25.64 -24.26
C GLY A 212 19.04 24.29 -23.99
N LEU A 213 18.23 23.23 -23.88
CA LEU A 213 18.69 21.87 -23.54
C LEU A 213 19.07 21.08 -24.79
N ALA A 214 20.33 20.62 -24.86
CA ALA A 214 20.81 19.75 -25.93
C ALA A 214 20.79 18.28 -25.48
N LEU A 215 20.05 17.43 -26.20
CA LEU A 215 19.92 15.99 -25.92
C LEU A 215 20.63 15.17 -27.00
N HIS A 216 21.60 14.33 -26.62
CA HIS A 216 22.34 13.48 -27.55
C HIS A 216 21.62 12.14 -27.79
N LYS A 217 21.13 11.92 -29.02
CA LYS A 217 20.34 10.73 -29.38
C LYS A 217 21.18 9.44 -29.48
N THR A 218 22.50 9.57 -29.62
CA THR A 218 23.43 8.44 -29.75
C THR A 218 23.70 7.72 -28.42
N VAL A 219 23.35 8.33 -27.29
CA VAL A 219 23.68 7.83 -25.93
C VAL A 219 22.45 7.32 -25.18
N HIS A 220 21.25 7.79 -25.52
CA HIS A 220 20.01 7.37 -24.85
C HIS A 220 19.05 6.65 -25.79
N THR A 221 18.28 5.71 -25.24
CA THR A 221 17.18 5.06 -25.97
C THR A 221 16.09 6.07 -26.31
N GLY A 222 15.43 5.88 -27.46
CA GLY A 222 14.39 6.79 -27.97
C GLY A 222 13.33 7.26 -26.96
N PRO A 223 12.84 6.41 -26.03
CA PRO A 223 11.87 6.82 -25.02
C PRO A 223 12.40 7.86 -24.03
N THR A 224 13.67 7.79 -23.65
CA THR A 224 14.29 8.73 -22.70
C THR A 224 14.46 10.12 -23.33
N VAL A 225 14.87 10.16 -24.60
CA VAL A 225 15.01 11.42 -25.37
C VAL A 225 13.64 12.07 -25.59
N ALA A 226 12.61 11.28 -25.90
CA ALA A 226 11.25 11.79 -26.09
C ALA A 226 10.65 12.35 -24.79
N ALA A 227 10.89 11.68 -23.65
CA ALA A 227 10.41 12.16 -22.35
C ALA A 227 11.06 13.48 -21.93
N LEU A 228 12.39 13.61 -22.11
CA LEU A 228 13.12 14.84 -21.78
C LEU A 228 12.77 16.01 -22.70
N ALA A 229 12.57 15.76 -24.01
CA ALA A 229 12.12 16.79 -24.95
C ALA A 229 10.70 17.30 -24.63
N CYS A 230 9.82 16.40 -24.19
CA CYS A 230 8.45 16.74 -23.78
C CYS A 230 8.44 17.61 -22.50
N LEU A 231 9.32 17.30 -21.54
CA LEU A 231 9.52 18.09 -20.31
C LEU A 231 10.11 19.48 -20.57
N ALA A 232 11.11 19.60 -21.42
CA ALA A 232 11.67 20.91 -21.78
C ALA A 232 10.61 21.80 -22.46
N THR A 233 9.82 21.22 -23.36
CA THR A 233 8.73 21.92 -24.05
C THR A 233 7.64 22.39 -23.07
N SER A 234 7.27 21.57 -22.08
CA SER A 234 6.25 21.94 -21.08
C SER A 234 6.71 23.03 -20.11
N MET A 235 8.02 23.21 -19.95
CA MET A 235 8.64 24.28 -19.16
C MET A 235 8.99 25.53 -19.98
N GLY A 236 8.63 25.57 -21.27
CA GLY A 236 8.96 26.68 -22.17
C GLY A 236 10.45 26.78 -22.51
N VAL A 237 11.23 25.73 -22.24
CA VAL A 237 12.65 25.64 -22.55
C VAL A 237 12.81 25.06 -23.96
N LEU A 238 13.49 25.80 -24.84
CA LEU A 238 13.86 25.29 -26.17
C LEU A 238 14.72 24.02 -26.03
N CYS A 239 14.34 22.98 -26.77
CA CYS A 239 15.00 21.69 -26.74
C CYS A 239 15.42 21.28 -28.15
N HIS A 240 16.68 20.90 -28.32
CA HIS A 240 17.22 20.43 -29.59
C HIS A 240 17.83 19.03 -29.42
N ILE A 241 17.43 18.10 -30.30
CA ILE A 241 17.95 16.73 -30.31
C ILE A 241 19.14 16.69 -31.28
N VAL A 242 20.34 16.44 -30.76
CA VAL A 242 21.57 16.33 -31.55
C VAL A 242 21.73 14.87 -31.99
N VAL A 243 21.82 14.65 -33.30
CA VAL A 243 21.75 13.29 -33.90
C VAL A 243 23.11 12.77 -34.40
N LYS A 244 24.21 13.57 -34.42
CA LYS A 244 25.59 13.08 -34.63
C LYS A 244 26.67 14.15 -34.36
N GLU A 245 27.91 13.70 -34.12
CA GLU A 245 29.13 14.52 -33.95
C GLU A 245 29.39 15.39 -35.18
N ASP A 246 29.38 16.71 -35.01
CA ASP A 246 30.13 17.59 -35.89
C ASP A 246 31.60 17.52 -35.48
N THR A 247 32.40 16.93 -36.35
CA THR A 247 33.85 17.10 -36.38
C THR A 247 34.21 18.58 -36.33
N PHE A 248 34.71 19.07 -35.21
CA PHE A 248 35.62 20.22 -35.19
C PHE A 248 37.03 19.69 -35.46
N ILE A 249 37.41 19.66 -36.74
CA ILE A 249 38.81 19.73 -37.12
C ILE A 249 39.26 21.16 -36.84
N SER A 250 40.31 21.34 -36.03
CA SER A 250 40.99 22.64 -35.94
C SER A 250 41.69 22.94 -37.26
N ALA A 251 41.39 24.09 -37.83
CA ALA A 251 42.35 24.92 -38.56
C ALA A 251 42.06 26.37 -38.17
#